data_AF-A0A0J1C0N8-F1
#
_entry.id   AF-A0A0J1C0N8-F1
#
_cell.length_a   1.000
_cell.length_b   1.000
_cell.length_c   1.000
_cell.angle_alpha   90.00
_cell.angle_beta   90.00
_cell.angle_gamma   90.00
#
_symmetry.space_group_name_H-M   'P 1'
#
loop_
_entity.id
_entity.type
_entity.pdbx_description
1 polymer ?
#
loop_
_entity_poly.entity_id
_entity_poly.type
_entity_poly.pdbx_seq_one_letter_code
_entity_poly.pdbx_strand_id
1 'polypeptide(L)' 'INDTLWLFGLAVSVYIALALASFTMAVPAWSRSVPSTEQVRNLGGLFGASLADACYYLFPLSFWWCGIAASIYLSKN' A
#
# COMPACT_ATOMS: atom_id res chain seq x y z
N ILE A 1 12.98 -9.32 20.69
CA ILE A 1 12.16 -8.11 20.45
C ILE A 1 12.56 -7.43 19.14
N ASN A 2 13.86 -7.24 18.90
CA ASN A 2 14.34 -6.61 17.66
C ASN A 2 13.92 -7.40 16.40
N ASP A 3 14.02 -8.73 16.41
CA ASP A 3 13.65 -9.60 15.30
C ASP A 3 12.15 -9.55 14.97
N THR A 4 11.30 -9.38 16.00
CA THR A 4 9.84 -9.27 15.84
C THR A 4 9.46 -7.94 15.18
N LEU A 5 10.10 -6.84 15.59
CA LEU A 5 9.90 -5.53 14.96
C LEU A 5 10.41 -5.51 13.52
N TRP A 6 11.50 -6.22 13.26
CA TRP A 6 12.07 -6.39 11.93
C TRP A 6 11.11 -7.15 11.00
N LEU A 7 10.60 -8.30 11.45
CA LEU A 7 9.60 -9.09 10.70
C LEU A 7 8.29 -8.32 10.49
N PHE A 8 7.86 -7.55 11.49
CA PHE A 8 6.68 -6.70 11.38
C PHE A 8 6.88 -5.61 10.31
N GLY A 9 8.04 -4.94 10.32
CA GLY A 9 8.41 -3.96 9.29
C GLY A 9 8.44 -4.56 7.88
N LEU A 10 8.98 -5.79 7.75
CA LEU A 10 8.96 -6.54 6.49
C LEU A 10 7.53 -6.81 6.02
N ALA A 11 6.69 -7.33 6.91
CA ALA A 11 5.30 -7.68 6.60
C ALA A 11 4.50 -6.45 6.16
N VAL A 12 4.69 -5.31 6.83
CA VAL A 12 4.04 -4.04 6.46
C VAL A 12 4.52 -3.56 5.09
N SER A 13 5.82 -3.61 4.81
CA SER A 13 6.38 -3.22 3.50
C SER A 13 5.81 -4.08 2.36
N VAL A 14 5.76 -5.40 2.56
CA VAL A 14 5.19 -6.35 1.59
C VAL A 14 3.71 -6.09 1.38
N TYR A 15 2.93 -5.90 2.46
CA TYR A 15 1.50 -5.60 2.36
C TYR A 15 1.23 -4.31 1.56
N ILE A 16 2.00 -3.25 1.84
CA ILE A 16 1.90 -1.98 1.13
C ILE A 16 2.26 -2.17 -0.36
N ALA A 17 3.33 -2.90 -0.68
CA ALA A 17 3.72 -3.18 -2.06
C ALA A 17 2.64 -3.95 -2.83
N LEU A 18 2.02 -4.97 -2.22
CA LEU A 18 0.92 -5.72 -2.82
C LEU A 18 -0.32 -4.84 -3.02
N ALA A 19 -0.64 -3.99 -2.05
CA ALA A 19 -1.77 -3.06 -2.14
C ALA A 19 -1.60 -2.03 -3.26
N LEU A 20 -0.37 -1.52 -3.47
CA LEU A 20 -0.06 -0.62 -4.58
C LEU A 20 -0.02 -1.34 -5.93
N ALA A 21 0.57 -2.54 -6.00
CA ALA A 21 0.69 -3.30 -7.24
C ALA A 21 -0.67 -3.79 -7.75
N SER A 22 -1.59 -4.09 -6.83
CA SER A 22 -2.95 -4.53 -7.16
C SER A 22 -3.97 -3.40 -7.16
N PHE A 23 -3.52 -2.15 -7.11
CA PHE A 23 -4.40 -1.00 -7.19
C PHE A 23 -5.03 -0.92 -8.58
N THR A 24 -6.36 -0.87 -8.62
CA THR A 24 -7.13 -0.66 -9.84
C THR A 24 -7.96 0.61 -9.71
N MET A 25 -8.04 1.41 -10.77
CA MET A 25 -8.72 2.71 -10.77
C MET A 25 -10.26 2.62 -10.66
N ALA A 26 -10.83 1.41 -10.74
CA ALA A 26 -12.27 1.15 -10.71
C ALA A 26 -12.84 0.96 -9.28
N VAL A 27 -12.12 1.37 -8.22
CA VAL A 27 -12.61 1.22 -6.83
C VAL A 27 -13.13 2.55 -6.28
N PRO A 28 -14.18 2.52 -5.43
CA PRO A 28 -14.54 3.66 -4.61
C PRO A 28 -13.39 3.95 -3.66
N ALA A 29 -12.84 5.16 -3.74
CA ALA A 29 -11.77 5.62 -2.87
C ALA A 29 -12.14 7.01 -2.32
N TRP A 30 -11.39 7.53 -1.36
CA TRP A 30 -11.73 8.75 -0.62
C TRP A 30 -12.08 9.95 -1.54
N SER A 31 -11.48 10.02 -2.73
CA SER A 31 -11.73 11.06 -3.73
C SER A 31 -12.81 10.72 -4.78
N ARG A 32 -13.28 9.47 -4.84
CA ARG A 32 -14.25 8.98 -5.82
C ARG A 32 -15.42 8.31 -5.12
N SER A 33 -16.54 9.02 -5.05
CA SER A 33 -17.85 8.47 -4.65
C SER A 33 -18.44 7.60 -5.78
N VAL A 34 -17.77 6.48 -6.09
CA VAL A 34 -18.32 5.48 -7.02
C VAL A 34 -19.45 4.73 -6.29
N PRO A 35 -20.59 4.44 -6.95
CA PRO A 35 -21.67 3.67 -6.34
C PRO A 35 -21.12 2.36 -5.76
N SER A 36 -21.57 1.98 -4.57
CA SER A 36 -21.10 0.84 -3.76
C SER A 36 -21.26 -0.54 -4.40
N THR A 37 -21.62 -0.59 -5.68
CA THR A 37 -21.91 -1.79 -6.47
C THR A 37 -20.67 -2.41 -7.13
N GLU A 38 -19.56 -1.69 -7.25
CA GLU A 38 -18.31 -2.28 -7.75
C GLU A 38 -17.53 -2.95 -6.60
N GLN A 39 -17.36 -4.28 -6.72
CA GLN A 39 -16.54 -5.06 -5.78
C GLN A 39 -15.12 -4.51 -5.74
N VAL A 40 -14.59 -4.29 -4.54
CA VAL A 40 -13.19 -3.90 -4.36
C VAL A 40 -12.28 -5.05 -4.79
N ARG A 41 -11.51 -4.85 -5.88
CA ARG A 41 -10.56 -5.83 -6.43
C ARG A 41 -9.11 -5.43 -6.14
N ASN A 42 -8.77 -5.25 -4.87
CA ASN A 42 -7.37 -5.07 -4.42
C ASN A 42 -7.01 -6.20 -3.45
N LEU A 43 -5.82 -6.79 -3.59
CA LEU A 43 -5.29 -7.81 -2.67
C LEU A 43 -5.15 -7.29 -1.23
N GLY A 44 -4.97 -5.99 -1.04
CA GLY A 44 -5.00 -5.32 0.27
C GLY A 44 -6.42 -5.06 0.80
N GLY A 45 -7.47 -5.47 0.08
CA GLY A 45 -8.87 -5.19 0.41
C GLY A 45 -9.24 -3.70 0.26
N LEU A 46 -10.32 -3.30 0.93
CA LEU A 46 -10.85 -1.93 0.90
C LEU A 46 -9.90 -0.91 1.53
N PHE A 47 -9.21 -1.31 2.59
CA PHE A 47 -8.21 -0.49 3.25
C PHE A 47 -6.98 -0.26 2.36
N GLY A 48 -6.42 -1.33 1.77
CA GLY A 48 -5.30 -1.22 0.84
C GLY A 48 -5.61 -0.39 -0.40
N ALA A 49 -6.83 -0.49 -0.93
CA ALA A 49 -7.30 0.33 -2.05
C ALA A 49 -7.37 1.83 -1.70
N SER A 50 -7.91 2.16 -0.53
CA SER A 50 -8.02 3.56 -0.07
C SER A 50 -6.66 4.16 0.28
N LEU A 51 -5.79 3.36 0.89
CA LEU A 51 -4.41 3.75 1.20
C LEU A 51 -3.62 4.00 -0.08
N ALA A 52 -3.70 3.10 -1.06
CA ALA A 52 -3.03 3.27 -2.35
C ALA A 52 -3.50 4.52 -3.10
N ASP A 53 -4.81 4.82 -3.10
CA ASP A 53 -5.36 6.05 -3.69
C ASP A 53 -4.77 7.30 -3.03
N ALA A 54 -4.77 7.36 -1.69
CA ALA A 54 -4.18 8.50 -0.95
C ALA A 54 -2.67 8.63 -1.20
N CYS A 55 -1.94 7.52 -1.23
CA CYS A 55 -0.51 7.49 -1.50
C CYS A 55 -0.17 7.94 -2.92
N TYR A 56 -0.91 7.48 -3.93
CA TYR A 56 -0.74 7.94 -5.31
C TYR A 56 -1.19 9.39 -5.52
N TYR A 57 -2.18 9.86 -4.77
CA TYR A 57 -2.64 11.26 -4.83
C TYR A 57 -1.60 12.24 -4.27
N LEU A 58 -0.97 11.89 -3.15
CA LEU A 58 0.03 12.74 -2.51
C LEU A 58 1.42 12.58 -3.15
N PHE A 59 1.79 11.37 -3.56
CA PHE A 59 3.13 11.02 -4.06
C PHE A 59 3.09 9.94 -5.15
N PRO A 60 2.66 10.26 -6.38
CA PRO A 60 2.37 9.28 -7.42
C PRO A 60 3.56 8.42 -7.88
N LEU A 61 4.75 9.00 -7.98
CA LEU A 61 5.99 8.28 -8.38
C LEU A 61 6.94 8.03 -7.21
N SER A 62 6.79 8.80 -6.12
CA SER A 62 7.78 8.80 -5.04
C SER A 62 7.57 7.70 -4.00
N PHE A 63 6.41 7.04 -4.01
CA PHE A 63 6.04 6.08 -2.98
C PHE A 63 6.80 4.74 -3.09
N TRP A 64 7.14 4.33 -4.31
CA TRP A 64 7.96 3.13 -4.55
C TRP A 64 9.37 3.26 -3.95
N TRP A 65 9.93 4.48 -3.97
CA TRP A 65 11.21 4.78 -3.33
C TRP A 65 11.16 4.65 -1.81
N CYS A 66 10.02 4.97 -1.17
CA CYS A 66 9.83 4.75 0.27
C CYS A 66 9.82 3.26 0.63
N GLY A 67 9.16 2.43 -0.17
CA GLY A 67 9.16 0.96 0.02
C GLY A 67 10.56 0.36 -0.16
N ILE A 68 11.30 0.82 -1.16
CA ILE A 68 12.70 0.41 -1.40
C ILE A 68 13.60 0.89 -0.26
N ALA A 69 13.50 2.15 0.16
CA ALA A 69 14.29 2.70 1.27
C ALA A 69 14.02 1.96 2.58
N ALA A 70 12.75 1.65 2.88
CA ALA A 70 12.37 0.85 4.04
C ALA A 70 12.97 -0.57 3.97
N SER A 71 12.93 -1.20 2.80
CA SER A 71 13.50 -2.55 2.59
C SER A 71 15.04 -2.57 2.71
N ILE A 72 15.71 -1.52 2.23
CA ILE A 72 17.17 -1.35 2.37
C ILE A 72 17.53 -1.08 3.84
N TYR A 73 16.79 -0.20 4.52
CA TYR A 73 16.99 0.09 5.94
C TYR A 73 16.86 -1.18 6.77
N LEU A 74 15.83 -1.96 6.49
CA LEU A 74 15.59 -3.24 7.14
C LEU A 74 16.73 -4.24 6.87
N SER A 75 17.21 -4.33 5.63
CA SER A 75 18.32 -5.24 5.29
C SER A 75 19.67 -4.85 5.92
N LYS A 76 19.80 -3.61 6.41
CA LYS A 76 21.04 -3.08 7.01
C LYS A 76 21.04 -3.12 8.55
N ASN A 77 19.92 -3.50 9.17
CA ASN A 77 19.73 -3.54 10.62
C ASN A 77 19.45 -4.97 11.08
#